data_AF-A0AAD1XH83-F1
#
_entry.id   AF-A0AAD1XH83-F1
#
_cell.length_a   1.000
_cell.length_b   1.000
_cell.length_c   1.000
_cell.angle_alpha   90.00
_cell.angle_beta   90.00
_cell.angle_gamma   90.00
#
_symmetry.space_group_name_H-M   'P 1'
#
loop_
_entity.id
_entity.type
_entity.pdbx_description
1 polymer ?
#
loop_
_entity_poly.entity_id
_entity_poly.type
_entity_poly.pdbx_seq_one_letter_code
_entity_poly.pdbx_strand_id
1 'polypeptide(L)'
;MNQPKDFIILKMKYIVLIALFAIAFAEIHPVNDEIVKTIKETATWTPMEPEENPFAYMSVEQIKGMMGTKLRVYEDNAAEVTADIPAEFDSRTAWPGKVHNIRDQGACGSCWAFGATEALSDRFFIENGVDVVLSPQHLVSCDRSNYGCNGGYLDKAWDFMQTTGVVLDSCMPYTSGTTGQDGECYTHCTSETDDEFRKYNSERATMTRDVATTQQAIMTEGPVEAAFTVYQDFMSYKSGVYKHTTGSMLGGHAIKALGWGEEDGTKYWIMANSWGTGWGEDGFFKIAMGDCGINNQMTFALAHKD
;
A
#
# COMPACT_ATOMS: atom_id res chain seq x y z
N MET A 1 62.32 -57.41 37.16
CA MET A 1 63.39 -56.82 36.32
C MET A 1 62.98 -56.99 34.86
N ASN A 2 62.88 -55.87 34.14
CA ASN A 2 62.91 -55.66 32.68
C ASN A 2 62.26 -56.71 31.74
N GLN A 3 61.24 -56.31 30.98
CA GLN A 3 61.36 -55.96 29.55
C GLN A 3 60.02 -55.32 29.02
N PRO A 4 60.04 -54.55 27.92
CA PRO A 4 59.04 -53.52 27.58
C PRO A 4 58.12 -53.83 26.37
N LYS A 5 57.09 -52.98 26.27
CA LYS A 5 56.32 -52.41 25.13
C LYS A 5 56.54 -52.95 23.70
N ASP A 6 55.43 -53.13 22.96
CA ASP A 6 55.16 -52.53 21.62
C ASP A 6 53.66 -52.67 21.27
N PHE A 7 52.88 -51.58 21.32
CA PHE A 7 52.47 -50.72 20.19
C PHE A 7 51.44 -51.35 19.22
N ILE A 8 50.15 -51.27 19.58
CA ILE A 8 49.03 -51.33 18.61
C ILE A 8 48.52 -49.90 18.41
N ILE A 9 48.75 -49.37 17.21
CA ILE A 9 48.27 -48.08 16.74
C ILE A 9 46.76 -48.22 16.47
N LEU A 10 45.92 -47.67 17.34
CA LEU A 10 44.49 -47.49 17.06
C LEU A 10 44.28 -46.10 16.46
N LYS A 11 44.12 -46.01 15.13
CA LYS A 11 43.69 -44.79 14.44
C LYS A 11 42.26 -44.45 14.85
N MET A 12 42.11 -43.52 15.79
CA MET A 12 40.83 -42.91 16.14
C MET A 12 40.43 -41.95 15.01
N LYS A 13 39.47 -42.35 14.18
CA LYS A 13 38.82 -41.46 13.20
C LYS A 13 37.98 -40.45 13.97
N TYR A 14 38.42 -39.20 14.02
CA TYR A 14 37.58 -38.08 14.47
C TYR A 14 36.53 -37.82 13.38
N ILE A 15 35.30 -38.27 13.62
CA ILE A 15 34.12 -37.73 12.91
C ILE A 15 33.70 -36.50 13.70
N VAL A 16 34.06 -35.32 13.21
CA VAL A 16 33.51 -34.06 13.70
C VAL A 16 32.11 -33.93 13.09
N LEU A 17 31.09 -34.30 13.86
CA LEU A 17 29.69 -33.97 13.57
C LEU A 17 29.49 -32.49 13.92
N ILE A 18 29.59 -31.62 12.92
CA ILE A 18 29.10 -30.24 13.04
C ILE A 18 27.58 -30.30 12.93
N ALA A 19 26.89 -30.33 14.05
CA ALA A 19 25.45 -30.08 14.09
C ALA A 19 25.24 -28.58 13.82
N LEU A 20 24.91 -28.23 12.58
CA LEU A 20 24.37 -26.93 12.22
C LEU A 20 22.96 -26.84 12.83
N PHE A 21 22.88 -26.37 14.07
CA PHE A 21 21.61 -25.88 14.61
C PHE A 21 21.28 -24.58 13.87
N ALA A 22 20.48 -24.67 12.82
CA ALA A 22 19.74 -23.52 12.33
C ALA A 22 18.75 -23.15 13.43
N ILE A 23 19.09 -22.13 14.22
CA ILE A 23 18.13 -21.51 15.12
C ILE A 23 17.12 -20.81 14.22
N ALA A 24 15.97 -21.42 14.01
CA ALA A 24 14.82 -20.73 13.44
C ALA A 24 14.40 -19.68 14.48
N PHE A 25 14.83 -18.43 14.30
CA PHE A 25 14.25 -17.32 15.05
C PHE A 25 12.78 -17.23 14.61
N ALA A 26 11.86 -17.36 15.56
CA ALA A 26 10.46 -17.08 15.30
C ALA A 26 10.35 -15.61 14.86
N GLU A 27 9.69 -15.35 13.73
CA GLU A 27 9.44 -13.98 13.29
C GLU A 27 8.60 -13.26 14.37
N ILE A 28 9.10 -12.13 14.85
CA ILE A 28 8.40 -11.30 15.84
C ILE A 28 7.17 -10.70 15.18
N HIS A 29 6.01 -10.86 15.82
CA HIS A 29 4.75 -10.33 15.32
C HIS A 29 4.82 -8.79 15.20
N PRO A 30 4.42 -8.17 14.08
CA PRO A 30 4.54 -6.71 13.90
C PRO A 30 3.75 -5.87 14.91
N VAL A 31 2.63 -6.39 15.40
CA VAL A 31 1.86 -5.78 16.48
C VAL A 31 2.33 -6.41 17.79
N ASN A 32 3.15 -5.70 18.57
CA ASN A 32 3.67 -6.18 19.85
C ASN A 32 4.05 -5.02 20.79
N ASP A 33 4.14 -5.32 22.09
CA ASP A 33 4.43 -4.34 23.15
C ASP A 33 5.80 -3.66 23.01
N GLU A 34 6.82 -4.33 22.48
CA GLU A 34 8.18 -3.80 22.36
C GLU A 34 8.25 -2.67 21.32
N ILE A 35 7.58 -2.87 20.18
CA ILE A 35 7.43 -1.85 19.14
C ILE A 35 6.64 -0.66 19.70
N VAL A 36 5.48 -0.90 20.31
CA VAL A 36 4.63 0.17 20.87
C VAL A 36 5.37 0.98 21.95
N LYS A 37 6.10 0.30 22.83
CA LYS A 37 6.95 0.96 23.83
C LYS A 37 8.02 1.83 23.18
N THR A 38 8.73 1.31 22.18
CA THR A 38 9.78 2.07 21.48
C THR A 38 9.21 3.32 20.82
N ILE A 39 8.05 3.21 20.16
CA ILE A 39 7.38 4.36 19.54
C ILE A 39 7.03 5.42 20.60
N LYS A 40 6.42 5.04 21.73
CA LYS A 40 6.09 5.98 22.82
C LYS A 40 7.30 6.71 23.40
N GLU A 41 8.48 6.08 23.39
CA GLU A 41 9.71 6.66 23.94
C GLU A 41 10.45 7.57 22.96
N THR A 42 10.28 7.35 21.65
CA THR A 42 11.20 7.91 20.64
C THR A 42 10.54 8.60 19.45
N ALA A 43 9.27 8.31 19.15
CA ALA A 43 8.56 8.84 18.01
C ALA A 43 7.75 10.10 18.35
N THR A 44 7.37 10.84 17.30
CA THR A 44 6.48 12.02 17.38
C THR A 44 5.01 11.68 17.12
N TRP A 45 4.70 10.45 16.71
CA TRP A 45 3.36 9.98 16.42
C TRP A 45 2.89 8.99 17.48
N THR A 46 1.57 8.79 17.57
CA THR A 46 0.95 7.97 18.62
C THR A 46 0.68 6.56 18.10
N PRO A 47 1.14 5.50 18.81
CA PRO A 47 0.80 4.14 18.47
C PRO A 47 -0.55 3.70 19.05
N MET A 48 -1.18 2.75 18.38
CA MET A 48 -2.27 1.94 18.87
C MET A 48 -1.72 0.83 19.76
N GLU A 49 -2.38 0.55 20.88
CA GLU A 49 -2.01 -0.58 21.72
C GLU A 49 -2.31 -1.91 21.01
N PRO A 50 -1.54 -2.99 21.26
CA PRO A 50 -1.77 -4.27 20.59
C PRO A 50 -3.20 -4.82 20.76
N GLU A 51 -3.82 -4.63 21.92
CA GLU A 51 -5.21 -5.07 22.19
C GLU A 51 -6.29 -4.28 21.44
N GLU A 52 -5.97 -3.07 20.99
CA GLU A 52 -6.86 -2.23 20.16
C GLU A 52 -6.66 -2.49 18.66
N ASN A 53 -5.55 -3.15 18.29
CA ASN A 53 -5.11 -3.25 16.91
C ASN A 53 -5.87 -4.32 16.11
N PRO A 54 -6.50 -3.97 14.98
CA PRO A 54 -7.29 -4.91 14.19
C PRO A 54 -6.47 -6.09 13.62
N PHE A 55 -5.15 -5.95 13.56
CA PHE A 55 -4.23 -6.96 13.01
C PHE A 55 -3.58 -7.83 14.08
N ALA A 56 -3.87 -7.63 15.37
CA ALA A 56 -3.27 -8.38 16.47
C ALA A 56 -3.50 -9.91 16.39
N TYR A 57 -4.55 -10.34 15.69
CA TYR A 57 -4.91 -11.75 15.52
C TYR A 57 -4.41 -12.35 14.19
N MET A 58 -3.81 -11.55 13.32
CA MET A 58 -3.28 -12.03 12.04
C MET A 58 -1.95 -12.74 12.25
N SER A 59 -1.58 -13.65 11.36
CA SER A 59 -0.22 -14.17 11.29
C SER A 59 0.70 -13.15 10.61
N VAL A 60 2.01 -13.28 10.84
CA VAL A 60 3.02 -12.45 10.15
C VAL A 60 2.92 -12.60 8.63
N GLU A 61 2.62 -13.81 8.15
CA GLU A 61 2.41 -14.09 6.73
C GLU A 61 1.18 -13.36 6.18
N GLN A 62 0.07 -13.35 6.93
CA GLN A 62 -1.14 -12.62 6.52
C GLN A 62 -0.88 -11.10 6.46
N ILE A 63 -0.16 -10.54 7.43
CA ILE A 63 0.23 -9.11 7.41
C ILE A 63 1.11 -8.81 6.20
N LYS A 64 2.13 -9.63 5.93
CA LYS A 64 2.98 -9.48 4.74
C LYS A 64 2.17 -9.64 3.45
N GLY A 65 1.15 -10.50 3.43
CA GLY A 65 0.23 -10.68 2.31
C GLY A 65 -0.57 -9.42 1.96
N MET A 66 -0.79 -8.51 2.91
CA MET A 66 -1.43 -7.21 2.65
C MET A 66 -0.49 -6.24 1.90
N MET A 67 0.83 -6.46 1.95
CA MET A 67 1.87 -5.65 1.29
C MET A 67 2.00 -6.03 -0.19
N GLY A 68 0.92 -5.80 -0.93
CA GLY A 68 0.74 -6.21 -2.32
C GLY A 68 1.42 -5.33 -3.37
N THR A 69 2.35 -4.45 -3.02
CA THR A 69 2.96 -3.56 -4.03
C THR A 69 4.42 -3.87 -4.23
N LYS A 70 4.79 -4.08 -5.50
CA LYS A 70 6.17 -4.24 -5.94
C LYS A 70 6.74 -2.85 -6.26
N LEU A 71 7.51 -2.30 -5.32
CA LEU A 71 8.05 -0.95 -5.43
C LEU A 71 9.03 -0.81 -6.60
N ARG A 72 8.92 0.29 -7.33
CA ARG A 72 9.86 0.75 -8.35
C ARG A 72 10.40 2.13 -8.01
N VAL A 73 11.53 2.50 -8.59
CA VAL A 73 12.00 3.89 -8.55
C VAL A 73 11.89 4.40 -9.97
N TYR A 74 11.10 5.45 -10.18
CA TYR A 74 10.92 6.08 -11.49
C TYR A 74 11.92 7.22 -11.69
N GLU A 75 12.23 7.53 -12.94
CA GLU A 75 13.03 8.71 -13.27
C GLU A 75 12.22 9.98 -12.99
N ASP A 76 12.92 11.05 -12.61
CA ASP A 76 12.29 12.34 -12.33
C ASP A 76 11.80 12.97 -13.64
N ASN A 77 10.50 12.86 -13.91
CA ASN A 77 9.83 13.60 -14.98
C ASN A 77 9.10 14.82 -14.39
N ALA A 78 9.84 15.66 -13.67
CA ALA A 78 9.32 16.89 -13.09
C ALA A 78 9.00 17.89 -14.22
N ALA A 79 7.76 18.37 -14.28
CA ALA A 79 7.48 19.61 -14.99
C ALA A 79 7.91 20.79 -14.11
N GLU A 80 8.33 21.91 -14.70
CA GLU A 80 8.48 23.15 -13.92
C GLU A 80 7.12 23.57 -13.38
N VAL A 81 6.88 23.34 -12.09
CA VAL A 81 5.67 23.80 -11.41
C VAL A 81 5.88 25.26 -10.99
N THR A 82 5.15 26.17 -11.62
CA THR A 82 5.15 27.61 -11.32
C THR A 82 3.97 28.02 -10.42
N ALA A 83 3.21 27.06 -9.92
CA ALA A 83 2.00 27.31 -9.17
C ALA A 83 2.26 27.68 -7.70
N ASP A 84 1.36 28.53 -7.17
CA ASP A 84 1.32 28.88 -5.76
C ASP A 84 0.67 27.73 -4.98
N ILE A 85 1.50 26.85 -4.43
CA ILE A 85 1.06 25.68 -3.67
C ILE A 85 0.78 26.12 -2.22
N PRO A 86 -0.45 25.95 -1.70
CA PRO A 86 -0.76 26.31 -0.31
C PRO A 86 0.00 25.45 0.70
N ALA A 87 0.18 25.96 1.92
CA ALA A 87 0.87 25.23 2.99
C ALA A 87 0.15 23.94 3.39
N GLU A 88 -1.18 23.94 3.30
CA GLU A 88 -2.05 22.79 3.59
C GLU A 88 -3.13 22.67 2.52
N PHE A 89 -3.52 21.42 2.23
CA PHE A 89 -4.60 21.10 1.31
C PHE A 89 -5.21 19.77 1.67
N ASP A 90 -6.54 19.66 1.57
CA ASP A 90 -7.27 18.41 1.74
C ASP A 90 -8.37 18.32 0.70
N SER A 91 -8.29 17.31 -0.18
CA SER A 91 -9.27 17.07 -1.25
C SER A 91 -10.70 16.97 -0.72
N ARG A 92 -10.89 16.46 0.50
CA ARG A 92 -12.23 16.28 1.11
C ARG A 92 -12.88 17.62 1.45
N THR A 93 -12.07 18.61 1.81
CA THR A 93 -12.53 19.98 2.09
C THR A 93 -12.66 20.80 0.81
N ALA A 94 -11.72 20.64 -0.13
CA ALA A 94 -11.75 21.33 -1.41
C ALA A 94 -12.90 20.87 -2.32
N TRP A 95 -13.25 19.58 -2.27
CA TRP A 95 -14.36 18.98 -3.02
C TRP A 95 -15.27 18.14 -2.12
N PRO A 96 -16.11 18.79 -1.28
CA PRO A 96 -17.00 18.09 -0.36
C PRO A 96 -17.90 17.07 -1.08
N GLY A 97 -17.85 15.82 -0.62
CA GLY A 97 -18.65 14.72 -1.16
C GLY A 97 -18.14 14.10 -2.46
N LYS A 98 -16.99 14.54 -3.00
CA LYS A 98 -16.40 13.98 -4.23
C LYS A 98 -15.21 13.05 -4.02
N VAL A 99 -14.77 12.90 -2.78
CA VAL A 99 -13.75 11.93 -2.37
C VAL A 99 -14.47 10.76 -1.71
N HIS A 100 -14.35 9.57 -2.27
CA HIS A 100 -15.06 8.39 -1.79
C HIS A 100 -14.49 7.88 -0.46
N ASN A 101 -15.33 7.15 0.26
CA ASN A 101 -15.01 6.58 1.58
C ASN A 101 -13.86 5.57 1.53
N ILE A 102 -13.21 5.36 2.69
CA ILE A 102 -12.21 4.30 2.90
C ILE A 102 -12.80 2.93 2.56
N ARG A 103 -11.98 2.09 1.93
CA ARG A 103 -12.30 0.71 1.57
C ARG A 103 -11.36 -0.28 2.27
N ASP A 104 -11.60 -1.57 2.05
CA ASP A 104 -10.85 -2.65 2.68
C ASP A 104 -10.47 -3.73 1.65
N GLN A 105 -9.17 -3.96 1.48
CA GLN A 105 -8.61 -5.00 0.61
C GLN A 105 -8.66 -6.40 1.24
N GLY A 106 -8.94 -6.52 2.53
CA GLY A 106 -8.95 -7.77 3.27
C GLY A 106 -7.65 -8.58 3.11
N ALA A 107 -7.79 -9.89 2.90
CA ALA A 107 -6.68 -10.85 2.85
C ALA A 107 -5.91 -10.89 1.52
N CYS A 108 -6.21 -10.01 0.58
CA CYS A 108 -5.61 -10.00 -0.76
C CYS A 108 -4.61 -8.85 -0.88
N GLY A 109 -3.40 -9.13 -1.37
CA GLY A 109 -2.37 -8.14 -1.69
C GLY A 109 -2.72 -7.30 -2.92
N SER A 110 -3.85 -6.58 -2.85
CA SER A 110 -4.46 -5.84 -3.96
C SER A 110 -4.44 -4.33 -3.75
N CYS A 111 -3.66 -3.83 -2.80
CA CYS A 111 -3.49 -2.39 -2.57
C CYS A 111 -3.13 -1.60 -3.84
N TRP A 112 -2.34 -2.20 -4.74
CA TRP A 112 -2.01 -1.64 -6.07
C TRP A 112 -3.23 -1.43 -6.98
N ALA A 113 -4.31 -2.19 -6.80
CA ALA A 113 -5.56 -2.02 -7.53
C ALA A 113 -6.48 -1.03 -6.81
N PHE A 114 -6.47 -1.03 -5.47
CA PHE A 114 -7.26 -0.10 -4.65
C PHE A 114 -6.77 1.34 -4.83
N GLY A 115 -5.48 1.62 -4.64
CA GLY A 115 -4.92 2.95 -4.82
C GLY A 115 -5.25 3.55 -6.19
N ALA A 116 -5.05 2.76 -7.25
CA ALA A 116 -5.36 3.13 -8.63
C ALA A 116 -6.86 3.42 -8.85
N THR A 117 -7.73 2.46 -8.51
CA THR A 117 -9.17 2.59 -8.79
C THR A 117 -9.84 3.64 -7.92
N GLU A 118 -9.45 3.79 -6.66
CA GLU A 118 -9.97 4.84 -5.79
C GLU A 118 -9.57 6.24 -6.26
N ALA A 119 -8.30 6.43 -6.65
CA ALA A 119 -7.83 7.72 -7.17
C ALA A 119 -8.57 8.09 -8.46
N LEU A 120 -8.71 7.15 -9.41
CA LEU A 120 -9.41 7.41 -10.65
C LEU A 120 -10.92 7.64 -10.44
N SER A 121 -11.55 6.94 -9.50
CA SER A 121 -12.96 7.16 -9.10
C SER A 121 -13.19 8.59 -8.62
N ASP A 122 -12.35 9.07 -7.70
CA ASP A 122 -12.43 10.46 -7.20
C ASP A 122 -12.22 11.47 -8.34
N ARG A 123 -11.25 11.20 -9.23
CA ARG A 123 -10.94 12.06 -10.38
C ARG A 123 -12.08 12.16 -11.38
N PHE A 124 -12.80 11.07 -11.66
CA PHE A 124 -14.01 11.14 -12.49
C PHE A 124 -15.04 12.12 -11.91
N PHE A 125 -15.22 12.12 -10.59
CA PHE A 125 -16.20 13.01 -9.97
C PHE A 125 -15.71 14.46 -9.87
N ILE A 126 -14.42 14.66 -9.56
CA ILE A 126 -13.79 15.98 -9.45
C ILE A 126 -13.69 16.64 -10.83
N GLU A 127 -13.12 15.95 -11.82
CA GLU A 127 -12.81 16.50 -13.15
C GLU A 127 -14.02 16.54 -14.09
N ASN A 128 -14.85 15.48 -14.06
CA ASN A 128 -15.91 15.27 -15.05
C ASN A 128 -17.32 15.42 -14.45
N GLY A 129 -17.45 15.45 -13.12
CA GLY A 129 -18.75 15.48 -12.45
C GLY A 129 -19.50 14.14 -12.52
N VAL A 130 -18.81 13.06 -12.85
CA VAL A 130 -19.40 11.71 -12.96
C VAL A 130 -19.03 10.92 -11.70
N ASP A 131 -20.02 10.65 -10.86
CA ASP A 131 -19.87 9.85 -9.64
C ASP A 131 -19.82 8.35 -9.99
N VAL A 132 -18.62 7.76 -9.95
CA VAL A 132 -18.37 6.35 -10.23
C VAL A 132 -17.47 5.76 -9.16
N VAL A 133 -17.78 4.54 -8.74
CA VAL A 133 -16.90 3.72 -7.91
C VAL A 133 -16.37 2.59 -8.78
N LEU A 134 -15.09 2.65 -9.13
CA LEU A 134 -14.43 1.67 -9.99
C LEU A 134 -14.09 0.39 -9.21
N SER A 135 -14.13 -0.75 -9.91
CA SER A 135 -13.89 -2.07 -9.35
C SER A 135 -12.40 -2.39 -9.24
N PRO A 136 -11.82 -2.47 -8.03
CA PRO A 136 -10.49 -3.07 -7.85
C PRO A 136 -10.51 -4.57 -8.19
N GLN A 137 -11.67 -5.25 -8.06
CA GLN A 137 -11.81 -6.65 -8.43
C GLN A 137 -11.52 -6.87 -9.92
N HIS A 138 -11.98 -5.97 -10.78
CA HIS A 138 -11.72 -6.07 -12.21
C HIS A 138 -10.23 -6.01 -12.54
N LEU A 139 -9.46 -5.11 -11.89
CA LEU A 139 -8.00 -5.13 -12.02
C LEU A 139 -7.41 -6.45 -11.51
N VAL A 140 -7.77 -6.86 -10.30
CA VAL A 140 -7.25 -8.08 -9.66
C VAL A 140 -7.50 -9.32 -10.52
N SER A 141 -8.70 -9.46 -11.08
CA SER A 141 -9.08 -10.64 -11.86
C SER A 141 -8.64 -10.58 -13.32
N CYS A 142 -8.56 -9.40 -13.94
CA CYS A 142 -8.40 -9.25 -15.39
C CYS A 142 -7.06 -8.68 -15.86
N ASP A 143 -6.32 -7.94 -15.02
CA ASP A 143 -5.00 -7.43 -15.40
C ASP A 143 -3.97 -8.57 -15.39
N ARG A 144 -3.73 -9.14 -16.58
CA ARG A 144 -2.75 -10.22 -16.81
C ARG A 144 -1.30 -9.74 -16.78
N SER A 145 -1.06 -8.44 -16.67
CA SER A 145 0.28 -7.89 -16.55
C SER A 145 0.74 -7.79 -15.09
N ASN A 146 -0.20 -7.78 -14.14
CA ASN A 146 0.03 -7.86 -12.69
C ASN A 146 -0.22 -9.28 -12.15
N TYR A 147 -0.15 -9.46 -10.82
CA TYR A 147 -0.19 -10.78 -10.16
C TYR A 147 -1.35 -10.93 -9.18
N GLY A 148 -2.46 -10.20 -9.40
CA GLY A 148 -3.67 -10.30 -8.59
C GLY A 148 -3.38 -10.07 -7.10
N CYS A 149 -3.78 -11.03 -6.26
CA CYS A 149 -3.56 -11.01 -4.81
C CYS A 149 -2.10 -11.23 -4.38
N ASN A 150 -1.22 -11.64 -5.30
CA ASN A 150 0.22 -11.76 -5.05
C ASN A 150 0.99 -10.47 -5.36
N GLY A 151 0.24 -9.38 -5.57
CA GLY A 151 0.74 -8.03 -5.71
C GLY A 151 0.87 -7.52 -7.15
N GLY A 152 1.22 -6.25 -7.26
CA GLY A 152 1.24 -5.55 -8.54
C GLY A 152 2.15 -4.34 -8.55
N TYR A 153 2.21 -3.71 -9.72
CA TYR A 153 2.93 -2.48 -10.00
C TYR A 153 1.94 -1.40 -10.40
N LEU A 154 2.15 -0.17 -9.90
CA LEU A 154 1.28 0.98 -10.16
C LEU A 154 1.24 1.30 -11.66
N ASP A 155 2.40 1.37 -12.33
CA ASP A 155 2.47 1.67 -13.77
C ASP A 155 1.56 0.76 -14.61
N LYS A 156 1.63 -0.54 -14.36
CA LYS A 156 0.80 -1.52 -15.05
C LYS A 156 -0.69 -1.38 -14.75
N ALA A 157 -1.04 -1.03 -13.52
CA ALA A 157 -2.43 -0.78 -13.14
C ALA A 157 -2.99 0.40 -13.94
N TRP A 158 -2.25 1.51 -14.00
CA TRP A 158 -2.65 2.68 -14.78
C TRP A 158 -2.61 2.43 -16.30
N ASP A 159 -1.66 1.64 -16.82
CA ASP A 159 -1.65 1.21 -18.23
C ASP A 159 -2.92 0.38 -18.56
N PHE A 160 -3.37 -0.48 -17.64
CA PHE A 160 -4.62 -1.22 -17.80
C PHE A 160 -5.83 -0.28 -17.80
N MET A 161 -5.90 0.67 -16.85
CA MET A 161 -6.97 1.67 -16.80
C MET A 161 -6.99 2.56 -18.04
N GLN A 162 -5.84 2.88 -18.61
CA GLN A 162 -5.75 3.64 -19.85
C GLN A 162 -6.24 2.82 -21.05
N THR A 163 -5.68 1.62 -21.25
CA THR A 163 -5.84 0.87 -22.51
C THR A 163 -7.09 -0.01 -22.55
N THR A 164 -7.48 -0.55 -21.40
CA THR A 164 -8.60 -1.47 -21.27
C THR A 164 -9.78 -0.80 -20.59
N GLY A 165 -9.54 0.03 -19.58
CA GLY A 165 -10.56 0.63 -18.74
C GLY A 165 -11.10 -0.34 -17.67
N VAL A 166 -11.81 0.21 -16.69
CA VAL A 166 -12.30 -0.51 -15.51
C VAL A 166 -13.83 -0.43 -15.44
N VAL A 167 -14.48 -1.50 -15.00
CA VAL A 167 -15.93 -1.48 -14.75
C VAL A 167 -16.24 -0.93 -13.36
N LEU A 168 -17.53 -0.66 -13.12
CA LEU A 168 -18.00 -0.27 -11.78
C LEU A 168 -17.83 -1.41 -10.78
N ASP A 169 -17.62 -1.04 -9.51
CA ASP A 169 -17.58 -1.98 -8.39
C ASP A 169 -18.90 -2.74 -8.24
N SER A 170 -20.04 -2.08 -8.49
CA SER A 170 -21.34 -2.76 -8.54
C SER A 170 -21.40 -3.82 -9.65
N CYS A 171 -20.86 -3.54 -10.84
CA CYS A 171 -20.78 -4.50 -11.94
C CYS A 171 -19.91 -5.72 -11.60
N MET A 172 -18.76 -5.51 -10.94
CA MET A 172 -17.86 -6.58 -10.48
C MET A 172 -17.43 -6.35 -9.03
N PRO A 173 -18.23 -6.81 -8.04
CA PRO A 173 -17.98 -6.54 -6.63
C PRO A 173 -16.71 -7.18 -6.10
N TYR A 174 -16.09 -6.53 -5.12
CA TYR A 174 -14.86 -7.02 -4.51
C TYR A 174 -15.08 -8.25 -3.62
N THR A 175 -14.52 -9.38 -4.04
CA THR A 175 -14.59 -10.68 -3.36
C THR A 175 -13.22 -11.23 -2.97
N SER A 176 -12.16 -10.75 -3.62
CA SER A 176 -10.78 -11.17 -3.35
C SER A 176 -10.35 -10.92 -1.90
N GLY A 177 -10.87 -9.90 -1.24
CA GLY A 177 -10.54 -9.62 0.17
C GLY A 177 -11.00 -10.71 1.13
N THR A 178 -12.09 -11.40 0.82
CA THR A 178 -12.59 -12.53 1.63
C THR A 178 -11.97 -13.85 1.18
N THR A 179 -11.78 -14.04 -0.13
CA THR A 179 -11.29 -15.32 -0.66
C THR A 179 -9.77 -15.45 -0.62
N GLY A 180 -9.04 -14.34 -0.61
CA GLY A 180 -7.59 -14.29 -0.82
C GLY A 180 -7.16 -14.76 -2.22
N GLN A 181 -8.09 -14.82 -3.17
CA GLN A 181 -7.86 -15.32 -4.54
C GLN A 181 -8.22 -14.26 -5.58
N ASP A 182 -7.57 -14.32 -6.74
CA ASP A 182 -7.76 -13.34 -7.81
C ASP A 182 -9.18 -13.30 -8.36
N GLY A 183 -9.94 -14.40 -8.25
CA GLY A 183 -11.26 -14.54 -8.88
C GLY A 183 -11.19 -14.71 -10.40
N GLU A 184 -12.34 -14.94 -11.02
CA GLU A 184 -12.45 -15.07 -12.47
C GLU A 184 -12.61 -13.70 -13.14
N CYS A 185 -12.02 -13.53 -14.33
CA CYS A 185 -12.24 -12.32 -15.13
C CYS A 185 -13.51 -12.45 -15.96
N TYR A 186 -14.55 -11.68 -15.61
CA TYR A 186 -15.82 -11.67 -16.33
C TYR A 186 -15.83 -10.63 -17.46
N THR A 187 -16.62 -10.91 -18.49
CA THR A 187 -16.88 -10.01 -19.63
C THR A 187 -18.31 -9.45 -19.62
N HIS A 188 -19.00 -9.62 -18.50
CA HIS A 188 -20.34 -9.12 -18.20
C HIS A 188 -20.41 -8.80 -16.71
N CYS A 189 -21.34 -7.93 -16.31
CA CYS A 189 -21.57 -7.68 -14.90
C CYS A 189 -22.13 -8.92 -14.22
N THR A 190 -21.88 -9.07 -12.93
CA THR A 190 -22.53 -10.13 -12.16
C THR A 190 -24.06 -10.00 -12.29
N SER A 191 -24.75 -11.13 -12.38
CA SER A 191 -26.19 -11.19 -12.67
C SER A 191 -27.08 -10.48 -11.65
N GLU A 192 -26.50 -10.04 -10.54
CA GLU A 192 -27.18 -9.37 -9.44
C GLU A 192 -27.30 -7.86 -9.64
N THR A 193 -26.75 -7.31 -10.74
CA THR A 193 -26.77 -5.87 -11.02
C THR A 193 -27.42 -5.53 -12.36
N ASP A 194 -28.13 -4.39 -12.40
CA ASP A 194 -28.71 -3.81 -13.63
C ASP A 194 -27.69 -2.95 -14.41
N ASP A 195 -26.43 -2.95 -13.99
CA ASP A 195 -25.40 -2.12 -14.61
C ASP A 195 -24.97 -2.65 -15.98
N GLU A 196 -24.67 -1.72 -16.88
CA GLU A 196 -24.03 -2.05 -18.14
C GLU A 196 -22.55 -2.42 -17.90
N PHE A 197 -22.03 -3.37 -18.68
CA PHE A 197 -20.60 -3.67 -18.73
C PHE A 197 -19.83 -2.55 -19.46
N ARG A 198 -19.90 -1.34 -18.91
CA ARG A 198 -19.22 -0.14 -19.38
C ARG A 198 -17.85 -0.03 -18.73
N LYS A 199 -16.86 0.34 -19.53
CA LYS A 199 -15.50 0.58 -19.06
C LYS A 199 -15.23 2.08 -18.97
N TYR A 200 -14.55 2.45 -17.90
CA TYR A 200 -14.11 3.81 -17.60
C TYR A 200 -12.59 3.84 -17.71
N ASN A 201 -12.07 4.76 -18.52
CA ASN A 201 -10.66 4.82 -18.85
C ASN A 201 -9.99 6.04 -18.19
N SER A 202 -8.69 5.94 -17.98
CA SER A 202 -7.86 7.12 -17.72
C SER A 202 -7.19 7.61 -19.00
N GLU A 203 -6.72 8.86 -18.98
CA GLU A 203 -5.69 9.31 -19.91
C GLU A 203 -4.33 8.64 -19.61
N ARG A 204 -3.29 9.01 -20.36
CA ARG A 204 -1.92 8.54 -20.09
C ARG A 204 -1.47 8.99 -18.69
N ALA A 205 -1.02 8.03 -17.88
CA ALA A 205 -0.53 8.32 -16.55
C ALA A 205 0.81 9.07 -16.55
N THR A 206 0.93 9.95 -15.56
CA THR A 206 2.16 10.60 -15.14
C THR A 206 2.66 9.91 -13.88
N MET A 207 3.93 9.53 -13.89
CA MET A 207 4.64 9.02 -12.72
C MET A 207 5.72 10.01 -12.35
N THR A 208 5.75 10.43 -11.08
CA THR A 208 6.66 11.48 -10.64
C THR A 208 7.18 11.22 -9.24
N ARG A 209 8.32 11.86 -8.96
CA ARG A 209 8.92 11.98 -7.62
C ARG A 209 8.90 13.40 -7.10
N ASP A 210 8.46 14.32 -7.95
CA ASP A 210 8.43 15.74 -7.66
C ASP A 210 7.22 16.07 -6.78
N VAL A 211 7.51 16.58 -5.59
CA VAL A 211 6.51 16.94 -4.58
C VAL A 211 5.59 18.03 -5.11
N ALA A 212 6.13 19.04 -5.78
CA ALA A 212 5.33 20.15 -6.29
C ALA A 212 4.35 19.70 -7.38
N THR A 213 4.79 18.81 -8.29
CA THR A 213 3.95 18.22 -9.35
C THR A 213 2.84 17.38 -8.75
N THR A 214 3.15 16.63 -7.70
CA THR A 214 2.17 15.82 -6.97
C THR A 214 1.14 16.70 -6.27
N GLN A 215 1.59 17.74 -5.56
CA GLN A 215 0.70 18.71 -4.90
C GLN A 215 -0.19 19.43 -5.90
N GLN A 216 0.38 19.87 -7.03
CA GLN A 216 -0.33 20.48 -8.14
C GLN A 216 -1.45 19.55 -8.64
N ALA A 217 -1.11 18.30 -8.98
CA ALA A 217 -2.08 17.32 -9.46
C ALA A 217 -3.20 17.08 -8.45
N ILE A 218 -2.86 16.92 -7.17
CA ILE A 218 -3.85 16.74 -6.10
C ILE A 218 -4.79 17.95 -6.01
N MET A 219 -4.29 19.18 -6.04
CA MET A 219 -5.13 20.37 -5.84
C MET A 219 -5.90 20.84 -7.07
N THR A 220 -5.52 20.45 -8.28
CA THR A 220 -6.26 20.84 -9.50
C THR A 220 -7.10 19.73 -10.10
N GLU A 221 -6.75 18.47 -9.86
CA GLU A 221 -7.36 17.32 -10.53
C GLU A 221 -7.88 16.27 -9.55
N GLY A 222 -7.40 16.27 -8.30
CA GLY A 222 -7.85 15.36 -7.25
C GLY A 222 -6.81 14.29 -6.88
N PRO A 223 -7.19 13.37 -5.98
CA PRO A 223 -6.27 12.40 -5.37
C PRO A 223 -5.43 11.60 -6.36
N VAL A 224 -4.26 11.16 -5.90
CA VAL A 224 -3.31 10.37 -6.69
C VAL A 224 -3.03 9.04 -6.01
N GLU A 225 -2.58 8.05 -6.77
CA GLU A 225 -2.05 6.83 -6.17
C GLU A 225 -0.59 7.04 -5.76
N ALA A 226 -0.17 6.46 -4.63
CA ALA A 226 1.24 6.36 -4.31
C ALA A 226 1.63 4.99 -3.76
N ALA A 227 2.92 4.78 -3.50
CA ALA A 227 3.40 3.60 -2.80
C ALA A 227 4.60 3.90 -1.91
N PHE A 228 4.72 3.15 -0.82
CA PHE A 228 5.80 3.28 0.16
C PHE A 228 6.18 1.92 0.76
N THR A 229 7.32 1.91 1.44
CA THR A 229 7.78 0.75 2.20
C THR A 229 7.12 0.75 3.58
N VAL A 230 6.40 -0.34 3.89
CA VAL A 230 5.83 -0.55 5.21
C VAL A 230 6.84 -1.29 6.10
N TYR A 231 7.00 -0.78 7.31
CA TYR A 231 7.78 -1.39 8.38
C TYR A 231 6.85 -1.87 9.50
N GLN A 232 7.35 -2.73 10.39
CA GLN A 232 6.54 -3.31 11.47
C GLN A 232 5.88 -2.24 12.36
N ASP A 233 6.58 -1.14 12.64
CA ASP A 233 6.04 -0.06 13.48
C ASP A 233 4.77 0.58 12.89
N PHE A 234 4.70 0.75 11.58
CA PHE A 234 3.54 1.32 10.89
C PHE A 234 2.24 0.55 11.16
N MET A 235 2.33 -0.77 11.39
CA MET A 235 1.15 -1.58 11.72
C MET A 235 0.44 -1.09 12.99
N SER A 236 1.16 -0.38 13.86
CA SER A 236 0.65 0.21 15.10
C SER A 236 0.27 1.69 14.97
N TYR A 237 0.19 2.28 13.78
CA TYR A 237 -0.22 3.69 13.64
C TYR A 237 -1.62 3.97 14.20
N LYS A 238 -1.74 5.02 15.02
CA LYS A 238 -3.03 5.56 15.51
C LYS A 238 -3.27 7.01 15.07
N SER A 239 -2.30 7.90 15.25
CA SER A 239 -2.43 9.31 14.85
C SER A 239 -1.09 10.06 14.83
N GLY A 240 -1.10 11.28 14.26
CA GLY A 240 0.06 12.17 14.14
C GLY A 240 0.83 11.93 12.84
N VAL A 241 1.97 12.58 12.64
CA VAL A 241 2.77 12.37 11.42
C VAL A 241 3.67 11.14 11.56
N TYR A 242 3.30 10.03 10.90
CA TYR A 242 4.12 8.83 10.86
C TYR A 242 5.50 9.12 10.28
N LYS A 243 6.51 8.65 11.02
CA LYS A 243 7.89 8.57 10.58
C LYS A 243 8.48 7.27 11.10
N HIS A 244 9.08 6.47 10.22
CA HIS A 244 9.63 5.18 10.60
C HIS A 244 10.70 5.34 11.69
N THR A 245 10.57 4.54 12.73
CA THR A 245 11.35 4.61 13.96
C THR A 245 11.98 3.27 14.30
N THR A 246 11.27 2.16 14.12
CA THR A 246 11.74 0.83 14.51
C THR A 246 11.08 -0.29 13.72
N GLY A 247 11.58 -1.51 13.88
CA GLY A 247 11.02 -2.70 13.26
C GLY A 247 11.53 -2.95 11.85
N SER A 248 11.41 -4.20 11.43
CA SER A 248 11.87 -4.67 10.13
C SER A 248 10.90 -4.31 9.00
N MET A 249 11.40 -4.33 7.77
CA MET A 249 10.60 -4.12 6.57
C MET A 249 9.60 -5.26 6.37
N LEU A 250 8.33 -4.93 6.11
CA LEU A 250 7.27 -5.89 5.79
C LEU A 250 7.03 -6.03 4.28
N GLY A 251 7.13 -4.93 3.54
CA GLY A 251 6.95 -4.95 2.08
C GLY A 251 6.58 -3.59 1.51
N GLY A 252 6.17 -3.57 0.25
CA GLY A 252 5.63 -2.37 -0.40
C GLY A 252 4.11 -2.34 -0.33
N HIS A 253 3.54 -1.16 -0.12
CA HIS A 253 2.10 -0.96 -0.04
C HIS A 253 1.69 0.27 -0.83
N ALA A 254 0.61 0.15 -1.61
CA ALA A 254 0.02 1.26 -2.34
C ALA A 254 -1.17 1.85 -1.59
N ILE A 255 -1.36 3.16 -1.75
CA ILE A 255 -2.38 3.95 -1.04
C ILE A 255 -2.85 5.10 -1.94
N LYS A 256 -3.86 5.84 -1.50
CA LYS A 256 -4.34 7.06 -2.17
C LYS A 256 -3.90 8.31 -1.39
N ALA A 257 -3.16 9.21 -2.03
CA ALA A 257 -2.77 10.50 -1.46
C ALA A 257 -3.82 11.57 -1.81
N LEU A 258 -4.32 12.29 -0.80
CA LEU A 258 -5.46 13.22 -0.96
C LEU A 258 -5.16 14.66 -0.53
N GLY A 259 -3.99 14.92 0.04
CA GLY A 259 -3.66 16.24 0.56
C GLY A 259 -2.32 16.27 1.27
N TRP A 260 -2.01 17.41 1.87
CA TRP A 260 -0.77 17.64 2.61
C TRP A 260 -0.97 18.72 3.69
N GLY A 261 0.02 18.83 4.57
CA GLY A 261 0.12 19.91 5.53
C GLY A 261 1.48 19.93 6.22
N GLU A 262 1.55 20.69 7.30
CA GLU A 262 2.71 20.76 8.17
C GLU A 262 2.26 20.72 9.63
N GLU A 263 2.87 19.85 10.43
CA GLU A 263 2.61 19.70 11.86
C GLU A 263 3.96 19.71 12.58
N ASP A 264 4.15 20.65 13.51
CA ASP A 264 5.40 20.84 14.27
C ASP A 264 6.67 20.90 13.41
N GLY A 265 6.58 21.59 12.26
CA GLY A 265 7.69 21.73 11.31
C GLY A 265 7.94 20.51 10.41
N THR A 266 7.11 19.47 10.52
CA THR A 266 7.18 18.27 9.68
C THR A 266 6.10 18.33 8.61
N LYS A 267 6.53 18.43 7.35
CA LYS A 267 5.64 18.33 6.19
C LYS A 267 5.17 16.90 6.00
N TYR A 268 3.88 16.71 5.76
CA TYR A 268 3.27 15.39 5.62
C TYR A 268 2.32 15.32 4.43
N TRP A 269 2.12 14.10 3.93
CA TRP A 269 0.99 13.77 3.07
C TRP A 269 -0.17 13.22 3.89
N ILE A 270 -1.40 13.52 3.48
CA ILE A 270 -2.63 12.90 3.98
C ILE A 270 -2.96 11.73 3.06
N MET A 271 -3.14 10.56 3.65
CA MET A 271 -3.27 9.31 2.93
C MET A 271 -4.56 8.59 3.33
N ALA A 272 -5.26 8.03 2.35
CA ALA A 272 -6.33 7.06 2.54
C ALA A 272 -5.73 5.66 2.39
N ASN A 273 -5.89 4.83 3.42
CA ASN A 273 -5.45 3.44 3.41
C ASN A 273 -6.56 2.52 2.89
N SER A 274 -6.21 1.26 2.61
CA SER A 274 -7.11 0.23 2.08
C SER A 274 -7.34 -0.90 3.08
N TRP A 275 -7.34 -0.62 4.39
CA TRP A 275 -7.50 -1.60 5.47
C TRP A 275 -8.73 -1.34 6.35
N GLY A 276 -9.74 -0.66 5.78
CA GLY A 276 -10.95 -0.30 6.50
C GLY A 276 -10.78 0.85 7.50
N THR A 277 -11.90 1.31 8.04
CA THR A 277 -11.95 2.48 8.93
C THR A 277 -11.52 2.18 10.36
N GLY A 278 -11.35 0.91 10.73
CA GLY A 278 -10.93 0.51 12.08
C GLY A 278 -9.43 0.70 12.37
N TRP A 279 -8.65 1.15 11.39
CA TRP A 279 -7.21 1.35 11.49
C TRP A 279 -6.84 2.83 11.38
N GLY A 280 -5.83 3.28 12.13
CA GLY A 280 -5.34 4.66 12.07
C GLY A 280 -6.40 5.71 12.45
N GLU A 281 -6.45 6.80 11.70
CA GLU A 281 -7.41 7.90 11.88
C GLU A 281 -8.63 7.67 10.99
N ASP A 282 -9.52 6.75 11.39
CA ASP A 282 -10.70 6.34 10.60
C ASP A 282 -10.34 5.80 9.19
N GLY A 283 -9.23 5.07 9.08
CA GLY A 283 -8.68 4.54 7.83
C GLY A 283 -7.69 5.48 7.12
N PHE A 284 -7.52 6.70 7.63
CA PHE A 284 -6.53 7.65 7.13
C PHE A 284 -5.24 7.61 7.96
N PHE A 285 -4.17 8.17 7.40
CA PHE A 285 -2.95 8.45 8.13
C PHE A 285 -2.20 9.64 7.53
N LYS A 286 -1.30 10.23 8.33
CA LYS A 286 -0.32 11.20 7.86
C LYS A 286 1.06 10.54 7.81
N ILE A 287 1.84 10.80 6.77
CA ILE A 287 3.23 10.33 6.65
C ILE A 287 4.15 11.48 6.28
N ALA A 288 5.30 11.55 6.94
CA ALA A 288 6.31 12.56 6.65
C ALA A 288 6.75 12.49 5.18
N MET A 289 6.76 13.63 4.49
CA MET A 289 7.20 13.69 3.10
C MET A 289 8.65 13.21 2.97
N GLY A 290 8.89 12.33 2.00
CA GLY A 290 10.21 11.74 1.74
C GLY A 290 10.60 10.56 2.64
N ASP A 291 9.80 10.23 3.65
CA ASP A 291 10.04 9.05 4.48
C ASP A 291 9.51 7.77 3.82
N CYS A 292 10.09 6.62 4.17
CA CYS A 292 9.71 5.29 3.64
C CYS A 292 9.65 5.19 2.10
N GLY A 293 10.28 6.13 1.39
CA GLY A 293 10.20 6.24 -0.06
C GLY A 293 8.85 6.71 -0.61
N ILE A 294 7.97 7.31 0.20
CA ILE A 294 6.60 7.72 -0.20
C ILE A 294 6.58 8.62 -1.45
N ASN A 295 7.59 9.49 -1.60
CA ASN A 295 7.69 10.36 -2.78
C ASN A 295 8.23 9.65 -4.02
N ASN A 296 8.70 8.40 -3.95
CA ASN A 296 9.38 7.77 -5.09
C ASN A 296 8.42 7.26 -6.17
N GLN A 297 7.13 7.14 -5.86
CA GLN A 297 6.13 6.56 -6.74
C GLN A 297 4.79 7.26 -6.54
N MET A 298 4.64 8.46 -7.08
CA MET A 298 3.34 9.15 -7.18
C MET A 298 2.83 8.98 -8.61
N THR A 299 1.62 8.43 -8.77
CA THR A 299 1.04 8.13 -10.08
C THR A 299 -0.37 8.69 -10.19
N PHE A 300 -0.64 9.37 -11.31
CA PHE A 300 -1.95 9.93 -11.59
C PHE A 300 -2.18 10.08 -13.08
N ALA A 301 -3.44 10.20 -13.47
CA ALA A 301 -3.85 10.53 -14.82
C ALA A 301 -5.17 11.30 -14.74
N LEU A 302 -5.46 12.09 -15.77
CA LEU A 302 -6.80 12.65 -15.94
C LEU A 302 -7.82 11.52 -16.20
N ALA A 303 -9.06 11.72 -15.78
CA ALA A 303 -10.16 10.85 -16.12
C ALA A 303 -10.56 11.08 -17.60
N HIS A 304 -10.68 10.01 -18.39
CA HIS A 304 -11.05 10.14 -19.80
C HIS A 304 -12.44 10.79 -19.93
N LYS A 305 -12.56 11.74 -20.86
CA LYS A 305 -13.83 12.38 -21.22
C LYS A 305 -14.35 11.75 -22.50
N ASP A 306 -15.43 10.98 -22.39
CA ASP A 306 -16.18 10.45 -23.53
C ASP A 306 -16.81 11.58 -24.39
#